data_AF-A0A927RML8-F1
#
_entry.id   AF-A0A927RML8-F1
#
_cell.length_a   1.000
_cell.length_b   1.000
_cell.length_c   1.000
_cell.angle_alpha   90.00
_cell.angle_beta   90.00
_cell.angle_gamma   90.00
#
_symmetry.space_group_name_H-M   'P 1'
#
loop_
_entity.id
_entity.type
_entity.pdbx_description
1 polymer ?
#
loop_
_entity_poly.entity_id
_entity_poly.type
_entity_poly.pdbx_seq_one_letter_code
_entity_poly.pdbx_strand_id
1 'polypeptide(L)' 'MENEIIKTRLSEELKNSGLTTIEIAKRIGVSPEMVTQYRTTKKLPKLDTFAKLCKELDLDPHYILGLTEN' A
#
# COMPACT_ATOMS: atom_id res chain seq x y z
N MET A 1 -4.15 1.55 -18.07
CA MET A 1 -5.24 1.85 -17.10
C MET A 1 -5.09 1.01 -15.84
N GLU A 2 -4.34 -0.10 -15.86
CA GLU A 2 -4.21 -1.02 -14.72
C GLU A 2 -3.55 -0.41 -13.46
N ASN A 3 -2.55 0.48 -13.64
CA ASN A 3 -1.82 1.06 -12.51
C ASN A 3 -2.68 1.95 -11.59
N GLU A 4 -3.83 2.44 -12.04
CA GLU A 4 -4.70 3.27 -11.20
C GLU A 4 -5.52 2.46 -10.20
N ILE A 5 -5.96 1.26 -10.60
CA ILE A 5 -6.72 0.36 -9.71
C ILE A 5 -5.84 -0.06 -8.53
N ILE A 6 -4.58 -0.43 -8.81
CA ILE A 6 -3.61 -0.85 -7.79
C ILE A 6 -3.41 0.24 -6.74
N LYS A 7 -3.27 1.50 -7.19
CA LYS A 7 -3.08 2.65 -6.31
C LYS A 7 -4.31 2.90 -5.44
N THR A 8 -5.49 2.84 -6.05
CA THR A 8 -6.75 3.04 -5.33
C THR A 8 -6.92 1.97 -4.25
N ARG A 9 -6.83 0.68 -4.62
CA ARG A 9 -6.94 -0.43 -3.67
C ARG A 9 -5.91 -0.34 -2.56
N LEU A 10 -4.64 -0.09 -2.89
CA LEU A 10 -3.60 0.09 -1.89
C LEU A 10 -3.93 1.23 -0.91
N SER A 11 -4.35 2.39 -1.41
CA SER A 11 -4.69 3.54 -0.56
C SER A 11 -5.92 3.29 0.30
N GLU A 12 -6.91 2.54 -0.21
CA GLU A 12 -8.06 2.06 0.55
C GLU A 12 -7.64 1.11 1.67
N GLU A 13 -6.82 0.11 1.38
CA GLU A 13 -6.31 -0.85 2.37
C GLU A 13 -5.47 -0.17 3.46
N LEU A 14 -4.63 0.79 3.08
CA LEU A 14 -3.89 1.62 4.04
C LEU A 14 -4.81 2.49 4.90
N LYS A 15 -5.97 2.93 4.37
CA LYS A 15 -7.00 3.62 5.14
C LYS A 15 -7.77 2.67 6.07
N ASN A 16 -8.13 1.49 5.57
CA ASN A 16 -8.89 0.46 6.29
C ASN A 16 -8.07 -0.21 7.40
N SER A 17 -6.75 -0.29 7.24
CA SER A 17 -5.84 -0.81 8.27
C SER A 17 -5.92 -0.06 9.61
N GLY A 18 -6.48 1.17 9.64
CA GLY A 18 -6.57 1.99 10.85
C GLY A 18 -5.22 2.49 11.39
N LEU A 19 -4.12 2.17 10.71
CA LEU A 19 -2.77 2.57 11.09
C LEU A 19 -2.45 3.98 10.57
N THR A 20 -1.64 4.72 11.33
CA THR A 20 -1.13 6.01 10.88
C THR A 20 0.04 5.82 9.92
N THR A 21 0.32 6.82 9.10
CA THR A 21 1.49 6.84 8.19
C THR A 21 2.81 6.57 8.91
N ILE A 22 2.93 7.01 10.18
CA ILE A 22 4.11 6.79 11.03
C ILE A 22 4.22 5.33 11.47
N GLU A 23 3.11 4.73 11.92
CA GLU A 23 3.05 3.30 12.29
C GLU A 23 3.44 2.41 11.11
N ILE A 24 2.82 2.66 9.95
CA ILE A 24 3.07 1.90 8.72
C ILE A 24 4.54 2.02 8.32
N ALA A 25 5.06 3.26 8.31
CA ALA A 25 6.46 3.55 7.98
C ALA A 25 7.43 2.81 8.92
N LYS A 26 7.13 2.78 10.21
CA LYS A 26 7.94 2.10 11.22
C LYS A 26 7.92 0.58 11.04
N ARG A 27 6.78 -0.02 10.71
CA ARG A 27 6.65 -1.47 10.46
C ARG A 27 7.44 -1.92 9.23
N ILE A 28 7.25 -1.22 8.11
CA ILE A 28 7.91 -1.59 6.84
C ILE A 28 9.34 -1.03 6.72
N GLY A 29 9.79 -0.22 7.67
CA GLY A 29 11.13 0.37 7.70
C GLY A 29 11.37 1.42 6.60
N VAL A 30 10.39 2.28 6.33
CA VAL A 30 10.54 3.41 5.39
C VAL A 30 10.23 4.74 6.06
N SER A 31 10.44 5.85 5.36
CA SER A 31 10.09 7.18 5.87
C SER A 31 8.58 7.43 5.83
N PRO A 32 7.99 8.14 6.82
CA PRO A 32 6.56 8.47 6.85
C PRO A 32 6.11 9.34 5.67
N GLU A 33 6.99 10.16 5.12
CA GLU A 33 6.76 10.90 3.87
C GLU A 33 6.49 9.96 2.69
N MET A 34 7.18 8.83 2.65
CA MET A 34 7.05 7.84 1.58
C MET A 34 5.68 7.18 1.62
N VAL A 35 5.21 6.83 2.82
CA VAL A 35 3.84 6.30 3.04
C VAL A 35 2.79 7.37 2.72
N THR A 36 3.04 8.63 3.10
CA THR A 36 2.17 9.76 2.76
C THR A 36 2.07 9.94 1.24
N GLN A 37 3.19 9.79 0.51
CA GLN A 37 3.16 9.79 -0.95
C GLN A 37 2.31 8.65 -1.51
N TYR A 38 2.32 7.46 -0.93
CA TYR A 38 1.46 6.36 -1.41
C TYR A 38 -0.04 6.65 -1.21
N ARG A 39 -0.38 7.39 -0.15
CA ARG A 39 -1.76 7.73 0.19
C ARG A 39 -2.31 8.90 -0.63
N THR A 40 -1.47 9.92 -0.82
CA THR A 40 -1.87 11.22 -1.40
C THR A 40 -1.44 11.36 -2.86
N THR A 41 -0.28 10.83 -3.22
CA THR A 41 0.23 10.84 -4.60
C THR A 41 -0.14 9.53 -5.30
N LYS A 42 -0.35 9.58 -6.61
CA LYS A 42 -0.50 8.38 -7.45
C LYS A 42 0.83 7.61 -7.64
N LYS A 43 1.69 7.55 -6.62
CA LYS A 43 3.01 6.92 -6.67
C LYS A 43 2.89 5.50 -6.12
N LEU A 44 3.38 4.53 -6.87
CA LEU A 44 3.38 3.14 -6.43
C LEU A 44 4.62 2.86 -5.55
N PRO A 45 4.48 2.06 -4.48
CA PRO A 45 5.63 1.52 -3.79
C PRO A 45 6.46 0.63 -4.74
N LYS A 46 7.76 0.52 -4.45
CA LYS A 46 8.58 -0.50 -5.09
C LYS A 46 8.07 -1.88 -4.67
N LEU A 47 8.31 -2.91 -5.49
CA LEU A 47 7.93 -4.29 -5.17
C LEU A 47 8.39 -4.73 -3.77
N ASP A 48 9.60 -4.32 -3.37
CA ASP A 48 10.16 -4.59 -2.04
C ASP A 48 9.32 -3.96 -0.90
N THR A 49 8.95 -2.69 -1.05
CA THR A 49 8.10 -1.96 -0.09
C THR A 49 6.68 -2.51 -0.09
N PHE A 50 6.16 -2.89 -1.26
CA PHE A 50 4.85 -3.49 -1.41
C PHE A 50 4.77 -4.84 -0.71
N ALA A 51 5.76 -5.72 -0.89
CA ALA A 51 5.82 -7.00 -0.21
C ALA A 51 5.89 -6.82 1.32
N LYS A 52 6.67 -5.85 1.80
CA LYS A 52 6.71 -5.49 3.23
C LYS A 52 5.37 -4.98 3.72
N LEU A 53 4.71 -4.10 2.97
CA LEU A 53 3.37 -3.61 3.29
C LEU A 53 2.38 -4.77 3.43
N CYS A 54 2.31 -5.65 2.43
CA CYS A 54 1.39 -6.78 2.46
C CYS A 54 1.68 -7.70 3.64
N LYS A 55 2.96 -7.94 3.94
CA LYS A 55 3.36 -8.80 5.07
C LYS A 55 3.09 -8.18 6.44
N GLU A 56 3.39 -6.89 6.62
CA GLU A 56 3.31 -6.22 7.92
C GLU A 56 1.90 -5.73 8.27
N LEU A 57 1.07 -5.50 7.24
CA LEU A 57 -0.31 -5.04 7.37
C LEU A 57 -1.32 -6.15 7.04
N ASP A 58 -0.85 -7.38 6.78
CA ASP A 58 -1.69 -8.53 6.42
C ASP A 58 -2.64 -8.23 5.24
N LEU A 59 -2.12 -7.55 4.22
CA LEU A 59 -2.90 -7.17 3.03
C LEU A 59 -2.79 -8.25 1.96
N ASP A 60 -3.87 -8.44 1.20
CA ASP A 60 -3.86 -9.37 0.08
C ASP A 60 -3.23 -8.74 -1.18
N PRO A 61 -2.06 -9.23 -1.63
CA PRO A 61 -1.40 -8.68 -2.80
C PRO A 61 -2.17 -8.94 -4.09
N HIS A 62 -2.95 -10.02 -4.19
CA HIS A 62 -3.72 -10.34 -5.40
C HIS A 62 -4.87 -9.35 -5.59
N TYR A 63 -5.56 -9.01 -4.50
CA TYR A 63 -6.59 -8.00 -4.46
C TYR A 63 -6.04 -6.62 -4.80
N ILE A 64 -4.91 -6.23 -4.20
CA ILE A 64 -4.30 -4.93 -4.50
C ILE A 64 -3.80 -4.86 -5.94
N LEU A 65 -3.19 -5.94 -6.46
CA LEU A 65 -2.75 -5.99 -7.85
C LEU A 65 -3.91 -6.11 -8.86
N GLY A 66 -5.14 -6.29 -8.40
CA GLY A 66 -6.31 -6.50 -9.25
C GLY A 66 -6.26 -7.83 -10.01
N LEU A 67 -5.49 -8.80 -9.51
CA LEU A 67 -5.38 -10.16 -10.07
C LEU A 67 -6.56 -11.05 -9.68
N THR A 68 -7.38 -10.61 -8.73
CA THR A 68 -8.68 -11.21 -8.46
C THR A 68 -9.67 -10.71 -9.52
N GLU A 69 -9.76 -11.45 -10.62
CA GLU A 69 -10.89 -11.36 -11.55
C GLU A 69 -12.12 -11.95 -10.85
N ASN A 70 -13.24 -11.24 -10.93
CA ASN A 70 -14.55 -11.76 -10.51
C ASN A 70 -15.28 -12.26 -11.76
#